data_AF-A0A8I2D7Z2-F1
#
_entry.id   AF-A0A8I2D7Z2-F1
#
_cell.length_a   1.000
_cell.length_b   1.000
_cell.length_c   1.000
_cell.angle_alpha   90.00
_cell.angle_beta   90.00
_cell.angle_gamma   90.00
#
_symmetry.space_group_name_H-M   'P 1'
#
loop_
_entity.id
_entity.type
_entity.pdbx_description
1 polymer ?
#
loop_
_entity_poly.entity_id
_entity_poly.type
_entity_poly.pdbx_seq_one_letter_code
_entity_poly.pdbx_strand_id
1 'polypeptide(L)'
;MSEQIKHECGIALIRLLKPMEYYHLKYGTWQYGLQKLYLLMEKQHNRGQDGAGLTSLKFDLEPGKRYIDRERSNSDSSIKDIFDAVNRSINQYGHRPELAGDSTWAKENIPFAGEIYLGHLRYGTFGNNSIDYVHPVMRDNNWKSRTLVLAGNFNMTNVDELFNKLVSLGQHPRDYSDTVTVLEKIGHFLDEENQQVFRQYKNEGYSNMEISKLIAENINIGKILQAATKDFDGGYAIAGLIGHGDAFVIRDPWGIRPAFYYLNDEFAVVASERSAIQTVMNVKTDDVKEVNPGYGLIIKRNGTITHEEIRVPQQRRSCSFERIYFSRGSDRDIYQERKKLGELLTPAILKAINYDHSNTVFSYIPNTAETAFYGMVKGVEDYLKVEKKRMILEKSSSLTESDLDEVIAIRLRVEKIAVKDVKLRTFISQDKGREDLVGHVYDITYGAIRPGIDSLVVIDDSIVRGTTLKESILRILDRLNPVSVVVVSSSPQIRYPDCYGIDMAKLSDFVAFKAAVGLLHDTGQEAIINKVYRKCKEQQYLPKEEIVNYVKEIYSPFTDDQLAEKIAQLLTPKDMRAKVKIVYQSIENLHLACPNDLGDWYFTGNYPTPGGNRVVNNSFINFIEGRNNRAYQ
;
A
#
# COMPACT_ATOMS: atom_id res chain seq x y z
N MET A 1 18.61 -1.08 6.76
CA MET A 1 17.25 -1.18 6.21
C MET A 1 17.09 -0.05 5.20
N SER A 2 16.73 -0.22 3.92
CA SER A 2 16.00 0.91 3.31
C SER A 2 14.88 1.26 4.29
N GLU A 3 14.68 2.55 4.62
CA GLU A 3 13.74 2.91 5.67
C GLU A 3 12.41 2.27 5.34
N GLN A 4 12.01 1.27 6.14
CA GLN A 4 10.85 0.49 5.80
C GLN A 4 9.67 1.44 5.95
N ILE A 5 9.13 1.87 4.81
CA ILE A 5 7.86 2.55 4.78
C ILE A 5 6.86 1.49 5.19
N LYS A 6 6.55 1.49 6.47
CA LYS A 6 5.41 0.82 7.04
C LYS A 6 4.20 1.27 6.22
N HIS A 7 3.28 0.39 5.81
CA HIS A 7 1.85 0.68 5.53
C HIS A 7 1.19 -0.15 4.42
N GLU A 8 -0.13 0.07 4.34
CA GLU A 8 -1.20 -0.55 3.56
C GLU A 8 -1.70 -1.84 4.16
N CYS A 9 -2.99 -1.82 4.52
CA CYS A 9 -3.72 -3.03 4.85
C CYS A 9 -4.04 -3.82 3.58
N GLY A 10 -4.15 -5.13 3.70
CA GLY A 10 -4.66 -6.01 2.64
C GLY A 10 -6.09 -6.45 2.94
N ILE A 11 -6.95 -6.50 1.92
CA ILE A 11 -8.25 -7.19 2.00
C ILE A 11 -8.23 -8.48 1.18
N ALA A 12 -8.99 -9.48 1.63
CA ALA A 12 -9.27 -10.69 0.88
C ALA A 12 -10.73 -11.11 1.11
N LEU A 13 -11.57 -11.08 0.08
CA LEU A 13 -12.96 -11.52 0.12
C LEU A 13 -13.12 -12.74 -0.77
N ILE A 14 -13.76 -13.80 -0.27
CA ILE A 14 -14.20 -14.95 -1.07
C ILE A 14 -15.68 -15.17 -0.81
N ARG A 15 -16.47 -15.24 -1.88
CA ARG A 15 -17.85 -15.72 -1.87
C ARG A 15 -17.95 -16.98 -2.74
N LEU A 16 -18.27 -18.12 -2.12
CA LEU A 16 -18.62 -19.37 -2.79
C LEU A 16 -20.00 -19.30 -3.47
N LEU A 17 -20.05 -19.47 -4.80
CA LEU A 17 -21.27 -19.42 -5.61
C LEU A 17 -22.05 -20.72 -5.71
N LYS A 18 -21.48 -21.82 -5.23
CA LYS A 18 -22.14 -23.12 -5.11
C LYS A 18 -22.33 -23.50 -3.62
N PRO A 19 -23.20 -24.48 -3.32
CA PRO A 19 -23.29 -25.05 -1.98
C PRO A 19 -21.97 -25.71 -1.53
N MET A 20 -21.77 -25.87 -0.22
CA MET A 20 -20.53 -26.45 0.32
C MET A 20 -20.28 -27.89 -0.18
N GLU A 21 -21.35 -28.64 -0.42
CA GLU A 21 -21.35 -30.00 -0.99
C GLU A 21 -20.59 -30.06 -2.32
N TYR A 22 -20.78 -29.04 -3.17
CA TYR A 22 -20.13 -28.97 -4.47
C TYR A 22 -18.60 -28.96 -4.34
N TYR A 23 -18.06 -28.15 -3.42
CA TYR A 23 -16.62 -28.07 -3.22
C TYR A 23 -16.07 -29.31 -2.55
N HIS A 24 -16.84 -29.92 -1.65
CA HIS A 24 -16.46 -31.19 -1.06
C HIS A 24 -16.30 -32.27 -2.14
N LEU A 25 -17.28 -32.43 -3.02
CA LEU A 25 -17.23 -33.42 -4.10
C LEU A 25 -16.14 -33.12 -5.14
N LYS A 26 -15.98 -31.85 -5.53
CA LYS A 26 -15.05 -31.46 -6.59
C LYS A 26 -13.60 -31.34 -6.13
N TYR A 27 -13.38 -30.76 -4.95
CA TYR A 27 -12.05 -30.43 -4.42
C TYR A 27 -11.63 -31.32 -3.24
N GLY A 28 -12.47 -32.28 -2.84
CA GLY A 28 -12.20 -33.21 -1.74
C GLY A 28 -12.32 -32.58 -0.34
N THR A 29 -12.83 -31.36 -0.22
CA THR A 29 -12.97 -30.67 1.07
C THR A 29 -14.03 -29.58 1.03
N TRP A 30 -14.83 -29.48 2.10
CA TRP A 30 -15.74 -28.35 2.29
C TRP A 30 -14.99 -27.08 2.71
N GLN A 31 -13.74 -27.21 3.18
CA GLN A 31 -12.89 -26.09 3.64
C GLN A 31 -12.27 -25.28 2.49
N TYR A 32 -12.65 -25.54 1.24
CA TYR A 32 -12.04 -24.92 0.06
C TYR A 32 -11.93 -23.38 0.20
N GLY A 33 -13.02 -22.70 0.57
CA GLY A 33 -13.01 -21.25 0.75
C GLY A 33 -12.05 -20.77 1.83
N LEU A 34 -12.02 -21.45 2.98
CA LEU A 34 -11.11 -21.14 4.09
C LEU A 34 -9.64 -21.36 3.72
N GLN A 35 -9.32 -22.46 3.04
CA GLN A 35 -7.97 -22.76 2.56
C GLN A 35 -7.50 -21.73 1.51
N LYS A 36 -8.39 -21.31 0.61
CA LYS A 36 -8.08 -20.23 -0.35
C LYS A 36 -7.89 -18.89 0.34
N LEU A 37 -8.66 -18.59 1.39
CA LEU A 37 -8.49 -17.37 2.18
C LEU A 37 -7.11 -17.34 2.84
N TYR A 38 -6.67 -18.43 3.47
CA TYR A 38 -5.33 -18.56 4.06
C TYR A 38 -4.25 -18.21 3.04
N LEU A 39 -4.30 -18.85 1.86
CA LEU A 39 -3.31 -18.60 0.81
C LEU A 39 -3.37 -17.16 0.29
N LEU A 40 -4.55 -16.54 0.16
CA LEU A 40 -4.66 -15.13 -0.25
C LEU A 40 -4.04 -14.19 0.78
N MET A 41 -4.24 -14.45 2.08
CA MET A 41 -3.67 -13.65 3.15
C MET A 41 -2.13 -13.79 3.18
N GLU A 42 -1.60 -15.01 3.08
CA GLU A 42 -0.15 -15.24 2.96
C GLU A 42 0.46 -14.59 1.71
N LYS A 43 -0.26 -14.65 0.58
CA LYS A 43 0.13 -13.97 -0.68
C LYS A 43 -0.11 -12.46 -0.65
N GLN A 44 -0.57 -11.89 0.45
CA GLN A 44 -0.63 -10.44 0.67
C GLN A 44 0.10 -10.03 1.94
N HIS A 45 0.91 -10.89 2.56
CA HIS A 45 1.60 -10.61 3.82
C HIS A 45 2.50 -9.36 3.77
N ASN A 46 2.92 -8.88 2.58
CA ASN A 46 3.61 -7.60 2.41
C ASN A 46 2.73 -6.38 2.79
N ARG A 47 1.40 -6.53 2.82
CA ARG A 47 0.39 -5.52 3.16
C ARG A 47 -0.11 -5.61 4.61
N GLY A 48 0.78 -5.95 5.55
CA GLY A 48 0.45 -5.93 6.97
C GLY A 48 1.03 -7.10 7.74
N GLN A 49 1.84 -6.77 8.75
CA GLN A 49 2.43 -7.72 9.68
C GLN A 49 2.08 -7.42 11.14
N ASP A 50 1.40 -6.30 11.42
CA ASP A 50 1.10 -5.86 12.80
C ASP A 50 -0.23 -6.43 13.31
N GLY A 51 -1.00 -7.10 12.46
CA GLY A 51 -2.23 -7.79 12.84
C GLY A 51 -2.96 -8.37 11.64
N ALA A 52 -3.92 -9.25 11.91
CA ALA A 52 -4.77 -9.84 10.90
C ALA A 52 -6.12 -10.23 11.52
N GLY A 53 -7.11 -10.44 10.68
CA GLY A 53 -8.39 -10.98 11.11
C GLY A 53 -9.08 -11.71 9.97
N LEU A 54 -10.00 -12.60 10.34
CA LEU A 54 -10.91 -13.22 9.40
C LEU A 54 -12.31 -13.32 9.98
N THR A 55 -13.29 -13.25 9.10
CA THR A 55 -14.70 -13.51 9.37
C THR A 55 -15.22 -14.55 8.37
N SER A 56 -16.05 -15.48 8.84
CA SER A 56 -16.83 -16.40 8.01
C SER A 56 -18.33 -16.17 8.25
N LEU A 57 -19.14 -16.33 7.19
CA LEU A 57 -20.59 -16.23 7.25
C LEU A 57 -21.24 -17.46 6.61
N LYS A 58 -22.26 -17.98 7.31
CA LYS A 58 -23.03 -19.18 6.94
C LYS A 58 -24.44 -18.82 6.49
N PHE A 59 -24.90 -19.40 5.38
CA PHE A 59 -26.27 -19.20 4.91
C PHE A 59 -27.28 -20.13 5.60
N ASP A 60 -28.55 -19.73 5.63
CA ASP A 60 -29.69 -20.62 5.88
C ASP A 60 -29.66 -21.43 7.18
N LEU A 61 -28.99 -20.90 8.21
CA LEU A 61 -29.08 -21.49 9.54
C LEU A 61 -30.36 -21.06 10.26
N GLU A 62 -30.98 -22.05 10.90
CA GLU A 62 -32.13 -21.88 11.79
C GLU A 62 -31.82 -20.91 12.95
N PRO A 63 -32.84 -20.18 13.46
CA PRO A 63 -32.70 -19.35 14.64
C PRO A 63 -32.09 -20.12 15.82
N GLY A 64 -31.20 -19.47 16.57
CA GLY A 64 -30.46 -20.09 17.69
C GLY A 64 -29.10 -20.68 17.30
N LYS A 65 -28.79 -20.80 16.00
CA LYS A 65 -27.45 -21.18 15.53
C LYS A 65 -26.60 -19.95 15.19
N ARG A 66 -25.31 -19.99 15.53
CA ARG A 66 -24.34 -18.94 15.18
C ARG A 66 -24.01 -19.01 13.69
N TYR A 67 -24.18 -17.90 12.98
CA TYR A 67 -23.99 -17.81 11.53
C TYR A 67 -22.81 -16.93 11.10
N ILE A 68 -22.20 -16.18 12.02
CA ILE A 68 -20.96 -15.43 11.79
C ILE A 68 -19.92 -15.83 12.82
N ASP A 69 -18.74 -16.23 12.33
CA ASP A 69 -17.56 -16.51 13.13
C ASP A 69 -16.48 -15.47 12.81
N ARG A 70 -15.76 -14.99 13.83
CA ARG A 70 -14.69 -14.00 13.67
C ARG A 70 -13.53 -14.33 14.58
N GLU A 71 -12.31 -14.26 14.03
CA GLU A 71 -11.06 -14.42 14.75
C GLU A 71 -10.08 -13.31 14.36
N ARG A 72 -9.30 -12.80 15.32
CA ARG A 72 -8.38 -11.68 15.11
C ARG A 72 -7.12 -11.87 15.94
N SER A 73 -5.98 -11.41 15.43
CA SER A 73 -4.72 -11.34 16.17
C SER A 73 -3.99 -10.04 15.85
N ASN A 74 -3.37 -9.43 16.86
CA ASN A 74 -2.51 -8.26 16.77
C ASN A 74 -1.03 -8.61 17.04
N SER A 75 -0.66 -9.89 16.91
CA SER A 75 0.72 -10.35 17.05
C SER A 75 1.52 -10.24 15.74
N ASP A 76 2.84 -10.31 15.85
CA ASP A 76 3.74 -10.37 14.69
C ASP A 76 3.54 -11.63 13.82
N SER A 77 2.93 -12.69 14.38
CA SER A 77 2.56 -13.93 13.68
C SER A 77 1.06 -14.06 13.45
N SER A 78 0.37 -12.92 13.31
CA SER A 78 -1.09 -12.83 13.35
C SER A 78 -1.83 -13.79 12.40
N ILE A 79 -1.38 -13.99 11.15
CA ILE A 79 -2.01 -14.95 10.23
C ILE A 79 -1.96 -16.36 10.82
N LYS A 80 -0.78 -16.80 11.25
CA LYS A 80 -0.59 -18.12 11.85
C LYS A 80 -1.46 -18.29 13.10
N ASP A 81 -1.49 -17.30 13.98
CA ASP A 81 -2.27 -17.36 15.23
C ASP A 81 -3.77 -17.58 14.96
N ILE A 82 -4.32 -16.85 13.99
CA ILE A 82 -5.72 -16.93 13.60
C ILE A 82 -6.04 -18.31 13.03
N PHE A 83 -5.24 -18.78 12.06
CA PHE A 83 -5.51 -20.08 11.45
C PHE A 83 -5.22 -21.25 12.40
N ASP A 84 -4.29 -21.12 13.35
CA ASP A 84 -4.12 -22.06 14.45
C ASP A 84 -5.37 -22.09 15.35
N ALA A 85 -5.99 -20.94 15.65
CA ALA A 85 -7.22 -20.86 16.44
C ALA A 85 -8.44 -21.46 15.70
N VAL A 86 -8.58 -21.17 14.41
CA VAL A 86 -9.61 -21.75 13.55
C VAL A 86 -9.43 -23.27 13.47
N ASN A 87 -8.22 -23.76 13.19
CA ASN A 87 -7.93 -25.18 13.10
C ASN A 87 -8.17 -25.89 14.44
N ARG A 88 -7.80 -25.28 15.58
CA ARG A 88 -8.15 -25.83 16.90
C ARG A 88 -9.66 -26.00 17.07
N SER A 89 -10.45 -25.01 16.63
CA SER A 89 -11.91 -25.04 16.71
C SER A 89 -12.53 -26.13 15.82
N ILE A 90 -11.97 -26.33 14.62
CA ILE A 90 -12.39 -27.39 13.69
C ILE A 90 -12.00 -28.78 14.25
N ASN A 91 -10.77 -28.93 14.73
CA ASN A 91 -10.23 -30.21 15.18
C ASN A 91 -10.91 -30.76 16.45
N GLN A 92 -11.62 -29.93 17.23
CA GLN A 92 -12.46 -30.40 18.33
C GLN A 92 -13.50 -31.44 17.87
N TYR A 93 -13.90 -31.42 16.60
CA TYR A 93 -14.84 -32.36 16.00
C TYR A 93 -14.16 -33.55 15.31
N GLY A 94 -12.82 -33.63 15.33
CA GLY A 94 -12.04 -34.69 14.69
C GLY A 94 -12.26 -36.09 15.27
N HIS A 95 -12.85 -36.19 16.47
CA HIS A 95 -13.28 -37.46 17.07
C HIS A 95 -14.51 -38.08 16.38
N ARG A 96 -15.12 -37.37 15.41
CA ARG A 96 -16.25 -37.83 14.56
C ARG A 96 -15.93 -37.57 13.08
N PRO A 97 -14.96 -38.29 12.48
CA PRO A 97 -14.44 -37.98 11.14
C PRO A 97 -15.50 -38.09 10.04
N GLU A 98 -16.44 -39.04 10.15
CA GLU A 98 -17.54 -39.20 9.20
C GLU A 98 -18.46 -37.97 9.17
N LEU A 99 -18.78 -37.41 10.35
CA LEU A 99 -19.62 -36.22 10.47
C LEU A 99 -18.85 -34.95 10.10
N ALA A 100 -17.57 -34.86 10.45
CA ALA A 100 -16.72 -33.74 10.06
C ALA A 100 -16.45 -33.69 8.55
N GLY A 101 -16.60 -34.81 7.83
CA GLY A 101 -16.53 -34.89 6.38
C GLY A 101 -17.83 -34.46 5.67
N ASP A 102 -18.98 -34.61 6.32
CA ASP A 102 -20.28 -34.18 5.81
C ASP A 102 -20.37 -32.64 5.80
N SER A 103 -20.52 -32.05 4.61
CA SER A 103 -20.56 -30.60 4.43
C SER A 103 -21.79 -29.94 5.06
N THR A 104 -22.95 -30.61 5.03
CA THR A 104 -24.18 -30.10 5.62
C THR A 104 -24.06 -30.10 7.15
N TRP A 105 -23.59 -31.21 7.73
CA TRP A 105 -23.35 -31.28 9.17
C TRP A 105 -22.26 -30.29 9.63
N ALA A 106 -21.16 -30.20 8.87
CA ALA A 106 -20.07 -29.28 9.16
C ALA A 106 -20.55 -27.83 9.19
N LYS A 107 -21.34 -27.41 8.19
CA LYS A 107 -21.92 -26.07 8.13
C LYS A 107 -22.72 -25.74 9.39
N GLU A 108 -23.52 -26.67 9.89
CA GLU A 108 -24.36 -26.41 11.07
C GLU A 108 -23.60 -26.39 12.39
N ASN A 109 -22.52 -27.18 12.52
CA ASN A 109 -21.92 -27.49 13.81
C ASN A 109 -20.47 -26.99 13.97
N ILE A 110 -19.72 -26.86 12.87
CA ILE A 110 -18.30 -26.51 12.91
C ILE A 110 -18.12 -25.00 12.66
N PRO A 111 -17.45 -24.25 13.56
CA PRO A 111 -17.12 -22.84 13.32
C PRO A 111 -16.34 -22.65 12.01
N PHE A 112 -16.57 -21.52 11.34
CA PHE A 112 -15.92 -21.14 10.06
C PHE A 112 -16.25 -22.03 8.85
N ALA A 113 -17.15 -23.00 8.99
CA ALA A 113 -17.74 -23.76 7.87
C ALA A 113 -18.84 -22.95 7.18
N GLY A 114 -18.45 -22.01 6.30
CA GLY A 114 -19.38 -21.07 5.66
C GLY A 114 -19.11 -20.82 4.17
N GLU A 115 -19.92 -19.94 3.59
CA GLU A 115 -19.90 -19.62 2.16
C GLU A 115 -19.24 -18.28 1.83
N ILE A 116 -19.11 -17.39 2.82
CA ILE A 116 -18.42 -16.11 2.66
C ILE A 116 -17.28 -16.00 3.65
N TYR A 117 -16.14 -15.52 3.18
CA TYR A 117 -14.95 -15.29 3.97
C TYR A 117 -14.40 -13.90 3.70
N LEU A 118 -14.15 -13.13 4.75
CA LEU A 118 -13.52 -11.81 4.69
C LEU A 118 -12.29 -11.80 5.58
N GLY A 119 -11.11 -11.73 4.97
CA GLY A 119 -9.82 -11.61 5.61
C GLY A 119 -9.26 -10.20 5.50
N HIS A 120 -8.44 -9.82 6.48
CA HIS A 120 -7.74 -8.55 6.51
C HIS A 120 -6.34 -8.70 7.09
N LEU A 121 -5.40 -7.95 6.52
CA LEU A 121 -4.03 -7.80 7.00
C LEU A 121 -3.86 -6.35 7.41
N ARG A 122 -3.43 -6.12 8.64
CA ARG A 122 -3.27 -4.79 9.22
C ARG A 122 -1.80 -4.41 9.22
N TYR A 123 -1.54 -3.23 8.69
CA TYR A 123 -0.36 -2.48 9.07
C TYR A 123 -0.76 -1.44 10.13
N GLY A 124 -0.21 -1.57 11.33
CA GLY A 124 -0.41 -0.66 12.43
C GLY A 124 0.30 0.64 12.15
N THR A 125 -0.46 1.67 11.82
CA THR A 125 0.07 3.03 11.74
C THR A 125 0.16 3.58 13.18
N PHE A 126 1.21 4.35 13.50
CA PHE A 126 1.59 4.78 14.85
C PHE A 126 0.41 4.99 15.83
N GLY A 127 0.43 4.28 16.97
CA GLY A 127 -0.66 4.26 17.96
C GLY A 127 -0.95 2.83 18.41
N ASN A 128 -1.44 2.68 19.64
CA ASN A 128 -1.64 1.40 20.35
C ASN A 128 -1.90 0.19 19.43
N ASN A 129 -1.04 -0.83 19.53
CA ASN A 129 -1.28 -2.12 18.89
C ASN A 129 -2.39 -2.88 19.64
N SER A 130 -3.62 -2.37 19.57
CA SER A 130 -4.80 -2.99 20.16
C SER A 130 -5.52 -3.87 19.13
N ILE A 131 -6.09 -4.96 19.63
CA ILE A 131 -6.99 -5.83 18.88
C ILE A 131 -8.24 -5.07 18.38
N ASP A 132 -8.61 -3.95 19.02
CA ASP A 132 -9.78 -3.15 18.64
C ASP A 132 -9.64 -2.51 17.26
N TYR A 133 -8.41 -2.21 16.85
CA TYR A 133 -8.10 -1.64 15.53
C TYR A 133 -7.88 -2.71 14.46
N VAL A 134 -7.96 -4.00 14.82
CA VAL A 134 -7.81 -5.11 13.87
C VAL A 134 -9.15 -5.40 13.21
N HIS A 135 -9.19 -5.28 11.89
CA HIS A 135 -10.33 -5.69 11.07
C HIS A 135 -10.38 -7.23 10.92
N PRO A 136 -11.54 -7.84 10.62
CA PRO A 136 -12.82 -7.17 10.37
C PRO A 136 -13.51 -6.63 11.64
N VAL A 137 -14.01 -5.39 11.56
CA VAL A 137 -14.88 -4.80 12.59
C VAL A 137 -16.34 -5.17 12.31
N MET A 138 -17.17 -5.16 13.35
CA MET A 138 -18.52 -5.71 13.27
C MET A 138 -19.51 -4.91 14.12
N ARG A 139 -20.70 -4.70 13.56
CA ARG A 139 -21.91 -4.20 14.23
C ARG A 139 -22.93 -5.33 14.25
N ASP A 140 -23.17 -5.88 15.44
CA ASP A 140 -24.10 -6.98 15.68
C ASP A 140 -25.55 -6.50 15.79
N ASN A 141 -26.50 -7.27 15.24
CA ASN A 141 -27.92 -7.04 15.43
C ASN A 141 -28.71 -8.36 15.38
N ASN A 142 -29.81 -8.46 16.12
CA ASN A 142 -30.69 -9.64 16.08
C ASN A 142 -31.37 -9.83 14.72
N TRP A 143 -31.56 -8.76 13.95
CA TRP A 143 -31.92 -8.85 12.54
C TRP A 143 -30.66 -9.02 11.69
N LYS A 144 -30.53 -10.19 11.06
CA LYS A 144 -29.38 -10.52 10.20
C LYS A 144 -29.12 -9.44 9.13
N SER A 145 -30.19 -8.86 8.59
CA SER A 145 -30.16 -7.78 7.58
C SER A 145 -29.72 -6.41 8.09
N ARG A 146 -29.41 -6.27 9.40
CA ARG A 146 -28.80 -5.09 10.02
C ARG A 146 -27.42 -5.37 10.61
N THR A 147 -26.98 -6.63 10.58
CA THR A 147 -25.64 -6.99 10.99
C THR A 147 -24.66 -6.61 9.89
N LEU A 148 -23.60 -5.88 10.23
CA LEU A 148 -22.60 -5.39 9.28
C LEU A 148 -21.19 -5.78 9.74
N VAL A 149 -20.40 -6.34 8.83
CA VAL A 149 -18.97 -6.60 9.01
C VAL A 149 -18.20 -5.80 7.98
N LEU A 150 -17.10 -5.15 8.38
CA LEU A 150 -16.26 -4.35 7.47
C LEU A 150 -14.78 -4.65 7.66
N ALA A 151 -14.05 -4.62 6.56
CA ALA A 151 -12.60 -4.54 6.53
C ALA A 151 -12.18 -3.69 5.34
N GLY A 152 -11.07 -2.96 5.44
CA GLY A 152 -10.61 -2.15 4.32
C GLY A 152 -9.22 -1.60 4.48
N ASN A 153 -8.64 -1.22 3.34
CA ASN A 153 -7.47 -0.37 3.25
C ASN A 153 -7.95 1.04 2.98
N PHE A 154 -8.03 1.86 4.03
CA PHE A 154 -8.52 3.23 3.91
C PHE A 154 -7.89 4.15 4.94
N ASN A 155 -7.88 5.44 4.61
CA ASN A 155 -7.67 6.53 5.56
C ASN A 155 -8.53 7.71 5.13
N MET A 156 -9.37 8.19 6.04
CA MET A 156 -10.22 9.37 5.81
C MET A 156 -9.49 10.63 6.26
N THR A 157 -9.52 11.68 5.44
CA THR A 157 -8.92 12.99 5.74
C THR A 157 -9.88 13.91 6.49
N ASN A 158 -11.17 13.57 6.52
CA ASN A 158 -12.25 14.34 7.15
C ASN A 158 -13.01 13.59 8.26
N VAL A 159 -12.28 12.83 9.07
CA VAL A 159 -12.85 12.09 10.23
C VAL A 159 -13.63 13.02 11.16
N ASP A 160 -13.17 14.25 11.35
CA ASP A 160 -13.83 15.29 12.14
C ASP A 160 -15.24 15.62 11.65
N GLU A 161 -15.38 15.87 10.35
CA GLU A 161 -16.65 16.18 9.71
C GLU A 161 -17.59 14.98 9.75
N LEU A 162 -17.06 13.80 9.46
CA LEU A 162 -17.83 12.56 9.44
C LEU A 162 -18.34 12.19 10.83
N PHE A 163 -17.50 12.35 11.87
CA PHE A 163 -17.86 12.12 13.27
C PHE A 163 -18.94 13.12 13.72
N ASN A 164 -18.76 14.41 13.46
CA ASN A 164 -19.74 15.44 13.80
C ASN A 164 -21.09 15.20 13.12
N LYS A 165 -21.08 14.68 11.88
CA LYS A 165 -22.30 14.28 11.18
C LYS A 165 -23.02 13.14 11.91
N LEU A 166 -22.31 12.11 12.36
CA LEU A 166 -22.90 11.04 13.17
C LEU A 166 -23.52 11.56 14.47
N VAL A 167 -22.82 12.47 15.18
CA VAL A 167 -23.34 13.11 16.39
C VAL A 167 -24.59 13.92 16.09
N SER A 168 -24.62 14.68 14.98
CA SER A 168 -25.79 15.46 14.55
C SER A 168 -27.01 14.60 14.21
N LEU A 169 -26.79 13.33 13.81
CA LEU A 169 -27.84 12.33 13.60
C LEU A 169 -28.33 11.70 14.91
N GLY A 170 -27.80 12.12 16.06
CA GLY A 170 -28.13 11.59 17.38
C GLY A 170 -27.40 10.31 17.76
N GLN A 171 -26.36 9.91 17.02
CA GLN A 171 -25.53 8.76 17.37
C GLN A 171 -24.46 9.13 18.41
N HIS A 172 -23.98 8.12 19.14
CA HIS A 172 -22.87 8.23 20.07
C HIS A 172 -21.73 7.29 19.63
N PRO A 173 -20.87 7.71 18.68
CA PRO A 173 -19.77 6.88 18.21
C PRO A 173 -18.81 6.58 19.37
N ARG A 174 -18.36 5.33 19.47
CA ARG A 174 -17.56 4.83 20.60
C ARG A 174 -16.10 5.27 20.59
N ASP A 175 -15.63 5.75 19.45
CA ASP A 175 -14.25 6.16 19.24
C ASP A 175 -14.20 7.24 18.16
N TYR A 176 -13.19 8.11 18.25
CA TYR A 176 -12.89 9.13 17.25
C TYR A 176 -11.86 8.55 16.26
N SER A 177 -12.33 7.62 15.43
CA SER A 177 -11.50 6.98 14.41
C SER A 177 -12.25 6.84 13.08
N ASP A 178 -11.48 6.78 11.99
CA ASP A 178 -12.01 6.55 10.66
C ASP A 178 -12.78 5.23 10.57
N THR A 179 -12.27 4.18 11.20
CA THR A 179 -12.85 2.83 11.21
C THR A 179 -14.25 2.83 11.83
N VAL A 180 -14.41 3.42 13.02
CA VAL A 180 -15.72 3.53 13.67
C VAL A 180 -16.65 4.42 12.85
N THR A 181 -16.14 5.53 12.34
CA THR A 181 -16.97 6.48 11.60
C THR A 181 -17.49 5.89 10.28
N VAL A 182 -16.66 5.14 9.55
CA VAL A 182 -17.05 4.42 8.33
C VAL A 182 -18.08 3.32 8.65
N LEU A 183 -17.82 2.52 9.70
CA LEU A 183 -18.73 1.45 10.13
C LEU A 183 -20.11 1.99 10.50
N GLU A 184 -20.17 3.03 11.32
CA GLU A 184 -21.44 3.57 11.80
C GLU A 184 -22.19 4.35 10.72
N LYS A 185 -21.50 5.01 9.78
CA LYS A 185 -22.17 5.61 8.62
C LYS A 185 -22.83 4.57 7.73
N ILE A 186 -22.11 3.51 7.36
CA ILE A 186 -22.71 2.44 6.53
C ILE A 186 -23.83 1.75 7.32
N GLY A 187 -23.62 1.48 8.60
CA GLY A 187 -24.62 0.89 9.49
C GLY A 187 -25.89 1.74 9.64
N HIS A 188 -25.75 3.07 9.69
CA HIS A 188 -26.89 3.99 9.73
C HIS A 188 -27.79 3.87 8.50
N PHE A 189 -27.21 3.99 7.31
CA PHE A 189 -27.99 3.91 6.07
C PHE A 189 -28.49 2.48 5.79
N LEU A 190 -27.78 1.46 6.28
CA LEU A 190 -28.28 0.08 6.30
C LEU A 190 -29.57 -0.03 7.14
N ASP A 191 -29.59 0.54 8.34
CA ASP A 191 -30.76 0.54 9.20
C ASP A 191 -31.94 1.32 8.59
N GLU A 192 -31.68 2.47 7.95
CA GLU A 192 -32.70 3.26 7.26
C GLU A 192 -33.33 2.49 6.10
N GLU A 193 -32.52 1.91 5.21
CA GLU A 193 -33.02 1.14 4.07
C GLU A 193 -33.80 -0.09 4.55
N ASN A 194 -33.27 -0.81 5.54
CA ASN A 194 -33.95 -1.94 6.17
C ASN A 194 -35.32 -1.54 6.72
N GLN A 195 -35.40 -0.40 7.39
CA GLN A 195 -36.65 0.11 7.96
C GLN A 195 -37.64 0.57 6.89
N GLN A 196 -37.17 1.12 5.77
CA GLN A 196 -38.00 1.49 4.62
C GLN A 196 -38.64 0.25 3.99
N VAL A 197 -37.82 -0.77 3.67
CA VAL A 197 -38.31 -2.04 3.09
C VAL A 197 -39.25 -2.77 4.06
N PHE A 198 -38.96 -2.74 5.36
CA PHE A 198 -39.88 -3.28 6.38
C PHE A 198 -41.25 -2.61 6.32
N ARG A 199 -41.30 -1.26 6.31
CA ARG A 199 -42.58 -0.53 6.28
C ARG A 199 -43.36 -0.80 5.01
N GLN A 200 -42.68 -0.87 3.87
CA GLN A 200 -43.30 -1.20 2.59
C GLN A 200 -44.05 -2.54 2.69
N TYR A 201 -43.35 -3.63 3.00
CA TYR A 201 -43.99 -4.94 3.06
C TYR A 201 -44.97 -5.08 4.23
N LYS A 202 -44.75 -4.34 5.32
CA LYS A 202 -45.73 -4.31 6.41
C LYS A 202 -47.07 -3.71 5.96
N ASN A 203 -47.03 -2.65 5.16
CA ASN A 203 -48.22 -2.02 4.59
C ASN A 203 -48.89 -2.90 3.52
N GLU A 204 -48.11 -3.73 2.82
CA GLU A 204 -48.62 -4.74 1.87
C GLU A 204 -49.24 -5.98 2.57
N GLY A 205 -49.16 -6.07 3.90
CA GLY A 205 -49.84 -7.09 4.71
C GLY A 205 -49.01 -8.33 5.06
N TYR A 206 -47.72 -8.37 4.75
CA TYR A 206 -46.85 -9.51 5.06
C TYR A 206 -46.60 -9.66 6.58
N SER A 207 -46.40 -10.90 7.03
CA SER A 207 -45.99 -11.19 8.40
C SER A 207 -44.53 -10.79 8.65
N ASN A 208 -44.15 -10.54 9.90
CA ASN A 208 -42.77 -10.15 10.22
C ASN A 208 -41.73 -11.22 9.79
N MET A 209 -42.12 -12.49 9.78
CA MET A 209 -41.25 -13.60 9.35
C MET A 209 -41.01 -13.57 7.83
N GLU A 210 -42.05 -13.30 7.03
CA GLU A 210 -41.93 -13.13 5.58
C GLU A 210 -41.15 -11.87 5.24
N ILE A 211 -41.45 -10.75 5.92
CA ILE A 211 -40.76 -9.47 5.74
C ILE A 211 -39.26 -9.64 5.94
N SER A 212 -38.82 -10.42 6.94
CA SER A 212 -37.37 -10.64 7.16
C SER A 212 -36.68 -11.30 5.96
N LYS A 213 -37.37 -12.19 5.23
CA LYS A 213 -36.85 -12.83 4.00
C LYS A 213 -36.86 -11.84 2.84
N LEU A 214 -37.97 -11.12 2.68
CA LEU A 214 -38.14 -10.11 1.63
C LEU A 214 -37.14 -8.97 1.76
N ILE A 215 -36.80 -8.53 2.97
CA ILE A 215 -35.73 -7.55 3.20
C ILE A 215 -34.39 -8.10 2.70
N ALA A 216 -34.03 -9.33 3.07
CA ALA A 216 -32.75 -9.92 2.64
C ALA A 216 -32.61 -10.00 1.12
N GLU A 217 -33.71 -10.27 0.42
CA GLU A 217 -33.75 -10.33 -1.05
C GLU A 217 -33.68 -8.94 -1.69
N ASN A 218 -34.47 -7.99 -1.18
CA ASN A 218 -34.76 -6.73 -1.88
C ASN A 218 -34.01 -5.51 -1.35
N ILE A 219 -33.20 -5.63 -0.29
CA ILE A 219 -32.42 -4.50 0.22
C ILE A 219 -31.44 -3.98 -0.83
N ASN A 220 -31.47 -2.66 -1.07
CA ASN A 220 -30.65 -2.01 -2.08
C ASN A 220 -29.30 -1.55 -1.51
N ILE A 221 -28.28 -2.38 -1.71
CA ILE A 221 -26.93 -2.13 -1.22
C ILE A 221 -26.29 -0.93 -1.92
N GLY A 222 -26.51 -0.75 -3.23
CA GLY A 222 -25.99 0.41 -3.97
C GLY A 222 -26.45 1.73 -3.36
N LYS A 223 -27.75 1.86 -3.07
CA LYS A 223 -28.34 3.04 -2.42
C LYS A 223 -27.74 3.30 -1.03
N ILE A 224 -27.57 2.26 -0.21
CA ILE A 224 -26.94 2.36 1.12
C ILE A 224 -25.53 2.93 0.99
N LEU A 225 -24.73 2.36 0.09
CA LEU A 225 -23.34 2.76 -0.11
C LEU A 225 -23.22 4.17 -0.70
N GLN A 226 -24.09 4.54 -1.64
CA GLN A 226 -24.15 5.89 -2.22
C GLN A 226 -24.43 6.96 -1.14
N ALA A 227 -25.35 6.67 -0.23
CA ALA A 227 -25.70 7.57 0.88
C ALA A 227 -24.56 7.65 1.91
N ALA A 228 -24.00 6.53 2.32
CA ALA A 228 -22.94 6.46 3.32
C ALA A 228 -21.66 7.19 2.89
N THR A 229 -21.24 6.99 1.64
CA THR A 229 -19.97 7.48 1.11
C THR A 229 -20.04 8.92 0.58
N LYS A 230 -21.21 9.58 0.62
CA LYS A 230 -21.41 10.92 0.04
C LYS A 230 -20.39 11.97 0.50
N ASP A 231 -20.02 11.93 1.79
CA ASP A 231 -19.11 12.90 2.40
C ASP A 231 -17.72 12.32 2.67
N PHE A 232 -17.38 11.14 2.16
CA PHE A 232 -16.05 10.57 2.35
C PHE A 232 -15.01 11.41 1.59
N ASP A 233 -13.97 11.83 2.29
CA ASP A 233 -12.77 12.44 1.72
C ASP A 233 -11.57 11.59 2.17
N GLY A 234 -10.75 11.12 1.23
CA GLY A 234 -9.68 10.17 1.50
C GLY A 234 -9.54 9.10 0.41
N GLY A 235 -8.68 8.12 0.68
CA GLY A 235 -8.46 6.96 -0.19
C GLY A 235 -9.01 5.71 0.48
N TYR A 236 -9.71 4.87 -0.27
CA TYR A 236 -10.33 3.67 0.31
C TYR A 236 -10.60 2.53 -0.67
N ALA A 237 -10.33 1.32 -0.21
CA ALA A 237 -10.89 0.07 -0.71
C ALA A 237 -11.51 -0.68 0.48
N ILE A 238 -12.83 -0.76 0.53
CA ILE A 238 -13.58 -1.32 1.67
C ILE A 238 -14.38 -2.52 1.20
N ALA A 239 -14.20 -3.65 1.88
CA ALA A 239 -15.01 -4.85 1.73
C ALA A 239 -15.94 -5.00 2.94
N GLY A 240 -17.17 -5.44 2.69
CA GLY A 240 -18.17 -5.62 3.72
C GLY A 240 -19.10 -6.80 3.50
N LEU A 241 -19.64 -7.32 4.60
CA LEU A 241 -20.64 -8.38 4.63
C LEU A 241 -21.87 -7.89 5.40
N ILE A 242 -23.06 -8.24 4.92
CA ILE A 242 -24.31 -8.06 5.66
C ILE A 242 -24.77 -9.45 6.14
N GLY A 243 -25.26 -9.53 7.36
CA GLY A 243 -25.53 -10.81 8.03
C GLY A 243 -26.52 -11.74 7.31
N HIS A 244 -27.35 -11.24 6.39
CA HIS A 244 -28.22 -12.09 5.58
C HIS A 244 -27.52 -12.76 4.39
N GLY A 245 -26.24 -12.47 4.15
CA GLY A 245 -25.40 -13.15 3.17
C GLY A 245 -25.06 -12.37 1.91
N ASP A 246 -25.34 -11.07 1.86
CA ASP A 246 -24.81 -10.20 0.81
C ASP A 246 -23.41 -9.70 1.19
N ALA A 247 -22.55 -9.49 0.18
CA ALA A 247 -21.23 -8.90 0.33
C ALA A 247 -21.05 -7.75 -0.65
N PHE A 248 -20.11 -6.86 -0.36
CA PHE A 248 -19.75 -5.77 -1.27
C PHE A 248 -18.28 -5.40 -1.15
N VAL A 249 -17.74 -4.78 -2.21
CA VAL A 249 -16.47 -4.06 -2.19
C VAL A 249 -16.64 -2.72 -2.87
N ILE A 250 -16.24 -1.63 -2.23
CA ILE A 250 -16.28 -0.27 -2.80
C ILE A 250 -14.88 0.33 -2.92
N ARG A 251 -14.71 1.17 -3.93
CA ARG A 251 -13.46 1.90 -4.17
C ARG A 251 -13.68 3.40 -4.26
N ASP A 252 -12.70 4.17 -3.78
CA ASP A 252 -12.71 5.64 -3.84
C ASP A 252 -12.79 6.16 -5.29
N PRO A 253 -13.39 7.35 -5.51
CA PRO A 253 -13.66 7.85 -6.85
C PRO A 253 -12.42 8.30 -7.62
N TRP A 254 -11.26 8.43 -6.96
CA TRP A 254 -9.97 8.73 -7.61
C TRP A 254 -9.16 7.46 -7.93
N GLY A 255 -9.58 6.30 -7.42
CA GLY A 255 -8.89 5.03 -7.56
C GLY A 255 -7.57 4.97 -6.78
N ILE A 256 -7.44 5.68 -5.67
CA ILE A 256 -6.22 5.78 -4.86
C ILE A 256 -5.78 4.40 -4.37
N ARG A 257 -6.68 3.63 -3.75
CA ARG A 257 -6.39 2.30 -3.18
C ARG A 257 -6.75 1.17 -4.15
N PRO A 258 -5.88 0.17 -4.36
CA PRO A 258 -6.18 -0.90 -5.30
C PRO A 258 -7.17 -1.93 -4.74
N ALA A 259 -8.00 -2.46 -5.63
CA ALA A 259 -8.84 -3.62 -5.38
C ALA A 259 -9.05 -4.37 -6.70
N PHE A 260 -8.73 -5.65 -6.71
CA PHE A 260 -8.83 -6.53 -7.88
C PHE A 260 -9.78 -7.67 -7.59
N TYR A 261 -10.47 -8.16 -8.62
CA TYR A 261 -11.45 -9.22 -8.49
C TYR A 261 -11.40 -10.21 -9.65
N TYR A 262 -11.84 -11.43 -9.38
CA TYR A 262 -12.07 -12.48 -10.37
C TYR A 262 -13.38 -13.19 -10.05
N LEU A 263 -14.17 -13.45 -11.08
CA LEU A 263 -15.49 -14.08 -10.99
C LEU A 263 -15.55 -15.25 -11.97
N ASN A 264 -16.14 -16.36 -11.55
CA ASN A 264 -16.58 -17.44 -12.42
C ASN A 264 -17.89 -18.03 -11.89
N ASP A 265 -18.33 -19.19 -12.39
CA ASP A 265 -19.59 -19.82 -11.95
C ASP A 265 -19.52 -20.43 -10.54
N GLU A 266 -18.32 -20.53 -9.96
CA GLU A 266 -18.05 -21.20 -8.69
C GLU A 266 -17.72 -20.23 -7.58
N PHE A 267 -17.05 -19.11 -7.81
CA PHE A 267 -16.75 -18.17 -6.74
C PHE A 267 -16.52 -16.76 -7.27
N ALA A 268 -16.71 -15.80 -6.38
CA ALA A 268 -16.23 -14.44 -6.52
C ALA A 268 -15.10 -14.22 -5.52
N VAL A 269 -13.97 -13.68 -5.98
CA VAL A 269 -12.83 -13.32 -5.13
C VAL A 269 -12.44 -11.88 -5.35
N VAL A 270 -12.08 -11.19 -4.26
CA VAL A 270 -11.49 -9.85 -4.30
C VAL A 270 -10.25 -9.81 -3.42
N ALA A 271 -9.20 -9.13 -3.86
CA ALA A 271 -7.98 -8.90 -3.10
C ALA A 271 -7.39 -7.52 -3.40
N SER A 272 -6.52 -7.01 -2.54
CA SER A 272 -5.78 -5.76 -2.80
C SER A 272 -4.75 -5.91 -3.93
N GLU A 273 -4.25 -7.13 -4.19
CA GLU A 273 -3.30 -7.41 -5.29
C GLU A 273 -3.80 -8.43 -6.29
N ARG A 274 -3.64 -8.11 -7.58
CA ARG A 274 -3.91 -9.04 -8.68
C ARG A 274 -3.07 -10.32 -8.59
N SER A 275 -1.77 -10.20 -8.33
CA SER A 275 -0.85 -11.35 -8.28
C SER A 275 -1.23 -12.40 -7.23
N ALA A 276 -1.85 -11.99 -6.12
CA ALA A 276 -2.37 -12.89 -5.09
C ALA A 276 -3.52 -13.74 -5.64
N ILE A 277 -4.49 -13.14 -6.35
CA ILE A 277 -5.60 -13.86 -6.99
C ILE A 277 -5.05 -14.85 -8.02
N GLN A 278 -4.15 -14.40 -8.90
CA GLN A 278 -3.57 -15.25 -9.95
C GLN A 278 -2.92 -16.51 -9.38
N THR A 279 -2.10 -16.33 -8.34
CA THR A 279 -1.37 -17.45 -7.72
C THR A 279 -2.32 -18.41 -7.01
N VAL A 280 -3.29 -17.89 -6.26
CA VAL A 280 -4.15 -18.71 -5.39
C VAL A 280 -5.28 -19.39 -6.16
N MET A 281 -5.84 -18.71 -7.16
CA MET A 281 -6.92 -19.22 -8.00
C MET A 281 -6.43 -19.89 -9.28
N ASN A 282 -5.13 -19.80 -9.59
CA ASN A 282 -4.53 -20.34 -10.81
C ASN A 282 -5.20 -19.79 -12.09
N VAL A 283 -5.27 -18.46 -12.18
CA VAL A 283 -5.93 -17.73 -13.29
C VAL A 283 -4.95 -16.82 -14.03
N LYS A 284 -5.27 -16.47 -15.27
CA LYS A 284 -4.41 -15.62 -16.10
C LYS A 284 -4.55 -14.16 -15.69
N THR A 285 -3.54 -13.35 -16.04
CA THR A 285 -3.50 -11.92 -15.71
C THR A 285 -4.73 -11.16 -16.21
N ASP A 286 -5.15 -11.45 -17.45
CA ASP A 286 -6.22 -10.70 -18.10
C ASP A 286 -7.63 -11.10 -17.60
N ASP A 287 -7.73 -12.22 -16.87
CA ASP A 287 -8.99 -12.64 -16.24
C ASP A 287 -9.29 -11.86 -14.95
N VAL A 288 -8.25 -11.30 -14.32
CA VAL A 288 -8.36 -10.54 -13.07
C VAL A 288 -8.55 -9.06 -13.40
N LYS A 289 -9.69 -8.52 -12.97
CA LYS A 289 -10.10 -7.14 -13.26
C LYS A 289 -9.91 -6.25 -12.05
N GLU A 290 -9.80 -4.96 -12.28
CA GLU A 290 -9.72 -3.95 -11.22
C GLU A 290 -11.12 -3.39 -10.93
N VAL A 291 -11.45 -3.14 -9.66
CA VAL A 291 -12.67 -2.41 -9.30
C VAL A 291 -12.51 -0.97 -9.77
N ASN A 292 -13.43 -0.47 -10.59
CA ASN A 292 -13.31 0.88 -11.16
C ASN A 292 -13.36 1.97 -10.05
N PRO A 293 -12.69 3.12 -10.24
CA PRO A 293 -12.82 4.26 -9.33
C PRO A 293 -14.28 4.66 -9.14
N GLY A 294 -14.74 4.78 -7.90
CA GLY A 294 -16.11 5.19 -7.56
C GLY A 294 -17.16 4.09 -7.69
N TYR A 295 -16.77 2.89 -8.13
CA TYR A 295 -17.68 1.76 -8.26
C TYR A 295 -17.69 0.85 -7.03
N GLY A 296 -18.78 0.11 -6.90
CA GLY A 296 -18.97 -0.98 -5.98
C GLY A 296 -19.21 -2.30 -6.72
N LEU A 297 -18.55 -3.36 -6.27
CA LEU A 297 -18.88 -4.74 -6.63
C LEU A 297 -19.84 -5.28 -5.57
N ILE A 298 -21.10 -5.51 -5.93
CA ILE A 298 -22.12 -6.05 -5.02
C ILE A 298 -22.34 -7.52 -5.36
N ILE A 299 -22.24 -8.38 -4.35
CA ILE A 299 -22.34 -9.83 -4.48
C ILE A 299 -23.51 -10.28 -3.60
N LYS A 300 -24.67 -10.48 -4.21
CA LYS A 300 -25.89 -10.89 -3.51
C LYS A 300 -25.82 -12.37 -3.11
N ARG A 301 -26.53 -12.73 -2.05
CA ARG A 301 -26.61 -14.11 -1.53
C ARG A 301 -27.09 -15.11 -2.59
N ASN A 302 -27.99 -14.70 -3.49
CA ASN A 302 -28.47 -15.54 -4.58
C ASN A 302 -27.41 -15.78 -5.69
N GLY A 303 -26.24 -15.16 -5.59
CA GLY A 303 -25.17 -15.24 -6.58
C GLY A 303 -25.20 -14.16 -7.66
N THR A 304 -26.19 -13.27 -7.67
CA THR A 304 -26.19 -12.11 -8.56
C THR A 304 -25.03 -11.19 -8.19
N ILE A 305 -24.24 -10.79 -9.19
CA ILE A 305 -23.11 -9.88 -9.02
C ILE A 305 -23.33 -8.67 -9.91
N THR A 306 -23.26 -7.47 -9.33
CA THR A 306 -23.40 -6.20 -10.05
C THR A 306 -22.20 -5.30 -9.83
N HIS A 307 -21.93 -4.48 -10.85
CA HIS A 307 -20.97 -3.39 -10.81
C HIS A 307 -21.74 -2.08 -10.87
N GLU A 308 -21.80 -1.37 -9.74
CA GLU A 308 -22.65 -0.20 -9.60
C GLU A 308 -21.82 1.05 -9.35
N GLU A 309 -22.21 2.17 -9.94
CA GLU A 309 -21.63 3.47 -9.61
C GLU A 309 -22.11 3.88 -8.21
N ILE A 310 -21.18 3.99 -7.27
CA ILE A 310 -21.45 4.39 -5.89
C ILE A 310 -21.14 5.87 -5.69
N ARG A 311 -20.07 6.35 -6.32
CA ARG A 311 -19.67 7.75 -6.41
C ARG A 311 -19.30 8.06 -7.85
N VAL A 312 -19.59 9.27 -8.29
CA VAL A 312 -19.17 9.75 -9.62
C VAL A 312 -17.64 9.64 -9.74
N PRO A 313 -17.12 8.87 -10.71
CA PRO A 313 -15.68 8.72 -10.90
C PRO A 313 -15.01 10.06 -11.16
N GLN A 314 -13.83 10.26 -10.58
CA GLN A 314 -12.99 11.44 -10.79
C GLN A 314 -11.82 11.11 -11.73
N GLN A 315 -10.98 12.10 -12.01
CA GLN A 315 -9.71 11.85 -12.71
C GLN A 315 -8.89 10.85 -11.90
N ARG A 316 -8.51 9.73 -12.53
CA ARG A 316 -7.74 8.66 -11.89
C ARG A 316 -6.40 9.22 -11.38
N ARG A 317 -6.17 9.04 -10.07
CA ARG A 317 -4.94 9.41 -9.34
C ARG A 317 -4.52 8.24 -8.45
N SER A 318 -4.47 7.04 -9.04
CA SER A 318 -4.00 5.84 -8.35
C SER A 318 -2.57 6.03 -7.83
N CYS A 319 -2.28 5.48 -6.65
CA CYS A 319 -1.02 5.71 -5.96
C CYS A 319 0.20 5.21 -6.75
N SER A 320 1.10 6.09 -7.18
CA SER A 320 2.34 5.67 -7.86
C SER A 320 3.29 4.86 -6.96
N PHE A 321 3.22 5.01 -5.63
CA PHE A 321 4.05 4.25 -4.70
C PHE A 321 3.72 2.75 -4.68
N GLU A 322 2.50 2.38 -5.09
CA GLU A 322 2.15 0.97 -5.31
C GLU A 322 3.05 0.35 -6.39
N ARG A 323 3.34 1.12 -7.44
CA ARG A 323 4.19 0.68 -8.55
C ARG A 323 5.67 0.77 -8.20
N ILE A 324 6.09 1.79 -7.47
CA ILE A 324 7.49 1.97 -7.05
C ILE A 324 7.92 0.89 -6.04
N TYR A 325 7.10 0.62 -5.02
CA TYR A 325 7.55 -0.11 -3.81
C TYR A 325 6.56 -1.13 -3.26
N PHE A 326 5.31 -0.74 -2.95
CA PHE A 326 4.45 -1.52 -2.04
C PHE A 326 3.91 -2.83 -2.62
N SER A 327 3.40 -2.78 -3.84
CA SER A 327 2.85 -3.98 -4.47
C SER A 327 3.94 -4.98 -4.81
N ARG A 328 3.58 -6.25 -4.96
CA ARG A 328 4.54 -7.29 -5.35
C ARG A 328 5.07 -7.03 -6.76
N GLY A 329 6.40 -7.00 -6.88
CA GLY A 329 7.09 -6.86 -8.17
C GLY A 329 6.90 -8.02 -9.14
N SER A 330 6.24 -9.12 -8.73
CA SER A 330 5.90 -10.25 -9.59
C SER A 330 4.64 -10.04 -10.43
N ASP A 331 3.87 -8.98 -10.16
CA ASP A 331 2.76 -8.58 -11.02
C ASP A 331 3.28 -8.09 -12.39
N ARG A 332 2.61 -8.49 -13.48
CA ARG A 332 3.08 -8.23 -14.86
C ARG A 332 3.36 -6.75 -15.11
N ASP A 333 2.43 -5.88 -14.74
CA ASP A 333 2.50 -4.47 -15.11
C ASP A 333 3.53 -3.78 -14.20
N ILE A 334 3.49 -4.05 -12.89
CA ILE A 334 4.47 -3.52 -11.91
C ILE A 334 5.90 -3.91 -12.26
N TYR A 335 6.11 -5.15 -12.70
CA TYR A 335 7.43 -5.60 -13.12
C TYR A 335 8.00 -4.76 -14.28
N GLN A 336 7.18 -4.51 -15.31
CA GLN A 336 7.60 -3.72 -16.46
C GLN A 336 7.77 -2.24 -16.09
N GLU A 337 6.88 -1.69 -15.27
CA GLU A 337 6.93 -0.31 -14.78
C GLU A 337 8.21 -0.08 -13.96
N ARG A 338 8.56 -0.97 -13.01
CA ARG A 338 9.80 -0.88 -12.24
C ARG A 338 11.04 -0.98 -13.12
N LYS A 339 11.05 -1.88 -14.11
CA LYS A 339 12.14 -1.93 -15.09
C LYS A 339 12.23 -0.61 -15.86
N LYS A 340 11.11 -0.02 -16.26
CA LYS A 340 11.11 1.24 -16.98
C LYS A 340 11.60 2.40 -16.11
N LEU A 341 11.25 2.44 -14.82
CA LEU A 341 11.79 3.40 -13.86
C LEU A 341 13.33 3.33 -13.82
N GLY A 342 13.88 2.13 -13.70
CA GLY A 342 15.33 1.92 -13.76
C GLY A 342 15.97 2.40 -15.06
N GLU A 343 15.37 2.05 -16.20
CA GLU A 343 15.87 2.39 -17.53
C GLU A 343 15.94 3.92 -17.75
N LEU A 344 14.90 4.65 -17.32
CA LEU A 344 14.78 6.10 -17.53
C LEU A 344 15.79 6.94 -16.72
N LEU A 345 16.43 6.36 -15.70
CA LEU A 345 17.48 7.03 -14.92
C LEU A 345 18.83 7.10 -15.64
N THR A 346 19.00 6.33 -16.71
CA THR A 346 20.28 6.17 -17.42
C THR A 346 20.96 7.50 -17.75
N PRO A 347 20.29 8.52 -18.34
CA PRO A 347 20.96 9.78 -18.68
C PRO A 347 21.51 10.52 -17.45
N ALA A 348 20.74 10.55 -16.36
CA ALA A 348 21.14 11.22 -15.12
C ALA A 348 22.30 10.48 -14.44
N ILE A 349 22.29 9.14 -14.46
CA ILE A 349 23.37 8.31 -13.93
C ILE A 349 24.67 8.53 -14.72
N LEU A 350 24.61 8.48 -16.05
CA LEU A 350 25.79 8.69 -16.90
C LEU A 350 26.40 10.09 -16.67
N LYS A 351 25.58 11.13 -16.56
CA LYS A 351 26.04 12.47 -16.17
C LYS A 351 26.69 12.48 -14.79
N ALA A 352 26.10 11.78 -13.80
CA ALA A 352 26.62 11.75 -12.43
C ALA A 352 28.01 11.09 -12.31
N ILE A 353 28.29 10.08 -13.14
CA ILE A 353 29.61 9.41 -13.23
C ILE A 353 30.54 10.02 -14.29
N ASN A 354 30.20 11.18 -14.86
CA ASN A 354 30.95 11.82 -15.95
C ASN A 354 31.22 10.88 -17.15
N TYR A 355 30.27 10.00 -17.46
CA TYR A 355 30.35 8.98 -18.51
C TYR A 355 31.48 7.93 -18.32
N ASP A 356 32.14 7.87 -17.17
CA ASP A 356 33.17 6.87 -16.84
C ASP A 356 32.57 5.53 -16.41
N HIS A 357 32.02 4.80 -17.37
CA HIS A 357 31.45 3.47 -17.15
C HIS A 357 32.52 2.39 -16.92
N SER A 358 33.76 2.58 -17.41
CA SER A 358 34.86 1.62 -17.28
C SER A 358 35.36 1.49 -15.85
N ASN A 359 35.39 2.60 -15.11
CA ASN A 359 35.73 2.63 -13.68
C ASN A 359 34.50 2.77 -12.79
N THR A 360 33.34 2.27 -13.23
CA THR A 360 32.12 2.28 -12.40
C THR A 360 31.58 0.87 -12.22
N VAL A 361 31.24 0.52 -10.98
CA VAL A 361 30.52 -0.70 -10.62
C VAL A 361 29.07 -0.35 -10.30
N PHE A 362 28.12 -1.11 -10.86
CA PHE A 362 26.70 -0.92 -10.68
C PHE A 362 26.14 -2.00 -9.76
N SER A 363 25.33 -1.59 -8.78
CA SER A 363 24.68 -2.48 -7.82
C SER A 363 23.32 -1.91 -7.37
N TYR A 364 22.68 -2.61 -6.43
CA TYR A 364 21.40 -2.21 -5.85
C TYR A 364 21.38 -2.47 -4.35
N ILE A 365 20.44 -1.82 -3.66
CA ILE A 365 20.16 -2.06 -2.25
C ILE A 365 19.01 -3.08 -2.15
N PRO A 366 19.23 -4.29 -1.58
CA PRO A 366 18.20 -5.30 -1.50
C PRO A 366 17.04 -4.92 -0.56
N ASN A 367 15.80 -5.34 -0.83
CA ASN A 367 15.40 -6.33 -1.86
C ASN A 367 14.57 -5.72 -3.01
N THR A 368 13.81 -4.65 -2.75
CA THR A 368 12.77 -4.11 -3.64
C THR A 368 13.31 -3.42 -4.88
N ALA A 369 14.52 -2.87 -4.82
CA ALA A 369 15.15 -2.14 -5.92
C ALA A 369 15.66 -3.07 -7.06
N GLU A 370 15.65 -4.39 -6.89
CA GLU A 370 16.20 -5.35 -7.86
C GLU A 370 15.58 -5.23 -9.26
N THR A 371 14.26 -5.06 -9.36
CA THR A 371 13.60 -4.93 -10.68
C THR A 371 13.99 -3.63 -11.38
N ALA A 372 14.08 -2.52 -10.64
CA ALA A 372 14.57 -1.26 -11.16
C ALA A 372 16.06 -1.35 -11.55
N PHE A 373 16.86 -2.10 -10.79
CA PHE A 373 18.24 -2.39 -11.13
C PHE A 373 18.39 -3.07 -12.49
N TYR A 374 17.58 -4.10 -12.79
CA TYR A 374 17.58 -4.72 -14.12
C TYR A 374 17.21 -3.74 -15.25
N GLY A 375 16.30 -2.80 -14.95
CA GLY A 375 15.98 -1.69 -15.84
C GLY A 375 17.17 -0.77 -16.11
N MET A 376 17.87 -0.36 -15.04
CA MET A 376 19.05 0.49 -15.09
C MET A 376 20.19 -0.18 -15.88
N VAL A 377 20.47 -1.46 -15.61
CA VAL A 377 21.46 -2.25 -16.35
C VAL A 377 21.15 -2.24 -17.84
N LYS A 378 19.90 -2.56 -18.21
CA LYS A 378 19.46 -2.54 -19.61
C LYS A 378 19.69 -1.17 -20.25
N GLY A 379 19.28 -0.09 -19.57
CA GLY A 379 19.42 1.27 -20.10
C GLY A 379 20.88 1.67 -20.33
N VAL A 380 21.77 1.37 -19.37
CA VAL A 380 23.21 1.64 -19.53
C VAL A 380 23.82 0.77 -20.64
N GLU A 381 23.46 -0.51 -20.74
CA GLU A 381 23.91 -1.36 -21.84
C GLU A 381 23.45 -0.85 -23.21
N ASP A 382 22.22 -0.37 -23.33
CA ASP A 382 21.70 0.21 -24.56
C ASP A 382 22.47 1.48 -24.96
N TYR A 383 22.87 2.32 -23.99
CA TYR A 383 23.80 3.41 -24.21
C TYR A 383 25.17 2.91 -24.71
N LEU A 384 25.75 1.90 -24.05
CA LEU A 384 27.05 1.33 -24.45
C LEU A 384 27.01 0.74 -25.86
N LYS A 385 25.89 0.15 -26.30
CA LYS A 385 25.73 -0.34 -27.69
C LYS A 385 25.85 0.81 -28.70
N VAL A 386 25.21 1.95 -28.42
CA VAL A 386 25.30 3.14 -29.29
C VAL A 386 26.72 3.68 -29.30
N GLU A 387 27.37 3.74 -28.14
CA GLU A 387 28.72 4.25 -28.01
C GLU A 387 29.76 3.37 -28.71
N LYS A 388 29.67 2.04 -28.54
CA LYS A 388 30.50 1.08 -29.30
C LYS A 388 30.34 1.26 -30.80
N LYS A 389 29.10 1.43 -31.28
CA LYS A 389 28.84 1.69 -32.70
C LYS A 389 29.50 2.98 -33.16
N ARG A 390 29.45 4.05 -32.36
CA ARG A 390 30.12 5.32 -32.64
C ARG A 390 31.64 5.13 -32.75
N MET A 391 32.26 4.45 -31.79
CA MET A 391 33.71 4.17 -31.79
C MET A 391 34.16 3.38 -33.02
N ILE A 392 33.38 2.38 -33.45
CA ILE A 392 33.66 1.59 -34.66
C ILE A 392 33.58 2.49 -35.91
N LEU A 393 32.52 3.29 -36.02
CA LEU A 393 32.31 4.16 -37.17
C LEU A 393 33.35 5.29 -37.26
N GLU A 394 33.87 5.78 -36.14
CA GLU A 394 34.93 6.79 -36.11
C GLU A 394 36.26 6.27 -36.63
N LYS A 395 36.58 5.00 -36.37
CA LYS A 395 37.81 4.36 -36.89
C LYS A 395 37.69 3.95 -38.36
N SER A 396 36.48 3.71 -38.87
CA SER A 396 36.12 3.42 -40.27
C SER A 396 37.20 2.67 -41.07
N SER A 397 38.06 3.39 -41.81
CA SER A 397 39.09 2.87 -42.72
C SER A 397 40.42 2.46 -42.06
N SER A 398 40.59 2.73 -40.76
CA SER A 398 41.78 2.41 -39.96
C SER A 398 41.52 1.35 -38.87
N LEU A 399 40.33 0.75 -38.88
CA LEU A 399 39.92 -0.24 -37.88
C LEU A 399 40.75 -1.52 -38.00
N THR A 400 41.48 -1.88 -36.94
CA THR A 400 42.18 -3.17 -36.81
C THR A 400 41.36 -4.17 -36.00
N GLU A 401 41.74 -5.46 -36.05
CA GLU A 401 41.15 -6.50 -35.20
C GLU A 401 41.35 -6.19 -33.71
N SER A 402 42.52 -5.67 -33.33
CA SER A 402 42.81 -5.23 -31.96
C SER A 402 41.88 -4.09 -31.50
N ASP A 403 41.60 -3.12 -32.39
CA ASP A 403 40.67 -2.04 -32.07
C ASP A 403 39.24 -2.56 -31.85
N LEU A 404 38.84 -3.55 -32.65
CA LEU A 404 37.53 -4.18 -32.54
C LEU A 404 37.41 -4.96 -31.23
N ASP A 405 38.45 -5.71 -30.85
CA ASP A 405 38.51 -6.45 -29.59
C ASP A 405 38.41 -5.51 -28.38
N GLU A 406 39.12 -4.37 -28.40
CA GLU A 406 39.01 -3.34 -27.36
C GLU A 406 37.58 -2.81 -27.21
N VAL A 407 36.91 -2.48 -28.33
CA VAL A 407 35.54 -1.96 -28.30
C VAL A 407 34.53 -3.03 -27.84
N ILE A 408 34.70 -4.28 -28.29
CA ILE A 408 33.84 -5.39 -27.90
C ILE A 408 33.98 -5.69 -26.40
N ALA A 409 35.19 -5.63 -25.87
CA ALA A 409 35.51 -5.91 -24.47
C ALA A 409 34.90 -4.91 -23.48
N ILE A 410 34.53 -3.70 -23.92
CA ILE A 410 33.82 -2.73 -23.07
C ILE A 410 32.51 -3.36 -22.58
N ARG A 411 32.39 -3.58 -21.27
CA ARG A 411 31.21 -4.20 -20.67
C ARG A 411 30.83 -3.51 -19.39
N LEU A 412 29.54 -3.52 -19.09
CA LEU A 412 29.05 -3.03 -17.82
C LEU A 412 29.56 -3.93 -16.68
N ARG A 413 30.05 -3.32 -15.61
CA ARG A 413 30.47 -4.04 -14.40
C ARG A 413 29.34 -4.02 -13.40
N VAL A 414 28.72 -5.18 -13.20
CA VAL A 414 27.58 -5.37 -12.31
C VAL A 414 27.99 -6.32 -11.21
N GLU A 415 27.78 -5.90 -9.96
CA GLU A 415 28.10 -6.70 -8.79
C GLU A 415 26.97 -6.63 -7.76
N LYS A 416 26.82 -7.67 -6.95
CA LYS A 416 25.96 -7.63 -5.76
C LYS A 416 26.80 -7.13 -4.59
N ILE A 417 26.79 -5.82 -4.35
CA ILE A 417 27.62 -5.20 -3.31
C ILE A 417 26.96 -5.30 -1.95
N ALA A 418 25.76 -4.74 -1.80
CA ALA A 418 25.03 -4.81 -0.55
C ALA A 418 24.30 -6.16 -0.43
N VAL A 419 24.53 -6.88 0.67
CA VAL A 419 23.87 -8.15 0.97
C VAL A 419 23.12 -7.99 2.28
N LYS A 420 21.82 -8.31 2.27
CA LYS A 420 20.97 -8.23 3.46
C LYS A 420 21.05 -9.54 4.24
N ASP A 421 21.58 -9.52 5.46
CA ASP A 421 21.50 -10.65 6.39
C ASP A 421 20.22 -10.54 7.23
N VAL A 422 19.30 -11.47 7.02
CA VAL A 422 17.93 -11.43 7.58
C VAL A 422 17.87 -11.97 9.02
N LYS A 423 18.99 -12.44 9.60
CA LYS A 423 18.97 -13.21 10.86
C LYS A 423 19.11 -12.41 12.16
N LEU A 424 19.42 -11.11 12.12
CA LEU A 424 19.53 -10.29 13.33
C LEU A 424 18.18 -9.70 13.73
N ARG A 425 17.36 -10.46 14.47
CA ARG A 425 16.32 -9.87 15.33
C ARG A 425 17.04 -9.22 16.51
N THR A 426 16.83 -7.93 16.72
CA THR A 426 17.44 -7.18 17.83
C THR A 426 16.94 -7.77 19.16
N PHE A 427 17.78 -8.61 19.79
CA PHE A 427 17.57 -8.99 21.18
C PHE A 427 17.72 -7.74 22.04
N ILE A 428 16.72 -7.53 22.91
CA ILE A 428 16.51 -6.39 23.83
C ILE A 428 17.83 -5.68 24.21
N SER A 429 18.01 -4.45 23.73
CA SER A 429 19.03 -3.54 24.26
C SER A 429 18.53 -2.10 24.26
N GLN A 430 18.97 -1.31 25.25
CA GLN A 430 18.69 0.12 25.40
C GLN A 430 19.15 0.90 24.15
N ASP A 431 18.52 2.04 23.84
CA ASP A 431 18.62 2.76 22.56
C ASP A 431 20.04 3.01 22.02
N LYS A 432 21.09 3.02 22.86
CA LYS A 432 22.49 3.13 22.42
C LYS A 432 23.08 1.86 21.78
N GLY A 433 22.55 0.66 22.06
CA GLY A 433 22.99 -0.59 21.44
C GLY A 433 22.33 -0.89 20.08
N ARG A 434 21.26 -0.16 19.75
CA ARG A 434 20.47 -0.34 18.53
C ARG A 434 21.21 0.11 17.28
N GLU A 435 21.94 1.22 17.35
CA GLU A 435 22.65 1.80 16.20
C GLU A 435 23.75 0.88 15.68
N ASP A 436 24.49 0.22 16.57
CA ASP A 436 25.54 -0.74 16.22
C ASP A 436 24.95 -2.02 15.57
N LEU A 437 23.85 -2.54 16.13
CA LEU A 437 23.13 -3.71 15.60
C LEU A 437 22.48 -3.46 14.23
N VAL A 438 22.01 -2.23 13.95
CA VAL A 438 21.45 -1.85 12.64
C VAL A 438 22.54 -1.82 11.56
N GLY A 439 23.78 -1.46 11.93
CA GLY A 439 24.95 -1.50 11.06
C GLY A 439 25.30 -2.90 10.54
N HIS A 440 24.89 -3.96 11.22
CA HIS A 440 25.16 -5.37 10.87
C HIS A 440 24.05 -6.04 10.04
N VAL A 441 22.95 -5.35 9.73
CA VAL A 441 21.88 -5.91 8.88
C VAL A 441 22.33 -6.08 7.42
N TYR A 442 23.32 -5.29 7.01
CA TYR A 442 23.89 -5.34 5.67
C TYR A 442 25.37 -5.69 5.75
N ASP A 443 25.78 -6.62 4.92
CA ASP A 443 27.17 -6.92 4.63
C ASP A 443 27.52 -6.43 3.22
N ILE A 444 28.82 -6.40 2.92
CA ILE A 444 29.36 -5.98 1.63
C ILE A 444 30.17 -7.09 0.98
N THR A 445 30.13 -7.17 -0.34
CA THR A 445 31.00 -8.07 -1.10
C THR A 445 32.40 -7.46 -1.24
N TYR A 446 33.35 -7.93 -0.43
CA TYR A 446 34.75 -7.51 -0.47
C TYR A 446 35.43 -7.91 -1.78
N GLY A 447 36.31 -7.05 -2.30
CA GLY A 447 37.06 -7.30 -3.55
C GLY A 447 36.29 -7.06 -4.85
N ALA A 448 35.00 -6.70 -4.77
CA ALA A 448 34.17 -6.42 -5.94
C ALA A 448 34.48 -5.09 -6.65
N ILE A 449 35.19 -4.18 -5.99
CA ILE A 449 35.66 -2.91 -6.58
C ILE A 449 37.16 -2.74 -6.37
N ARG A 450 37.80 -1.97 -7.25
CA ARG A 450 39.20 -1.57 -7.17
C ARG A 450 39.33 -0.33 -6.27
N PRO A 451 39.95 -0.44 -5.08
CA PRO A 451 40.10 0.66 -4.13
C PRO A 451 40.79 1.89 -4.76
N GLY A 452 40.24 3.08 -4.53
CA GLY A 452 40.78 4.36 -5.02
C GLY A 452 40.69 4.59 -6.52
N ILE A 453 40.08 3.66 -7.28
CA ILE A 453 39.90 3.74 -8.73
C ILE A 453 38.42 3.77 -9.09
N ASP A 454 37.65 2.81 -8.57
CA ASP A 454 36.27 2.63 -8.98
C ASP A 454 35.31 3.59 -8.28
N SER A 455 34.32 4.07 -9.02
CA SER A 455 33.08 4.63 -8.48
C SER A 455 32.01 3.56 -8.34
N LEU A 456 31.09 3.76 -7.41
CA LEU A 456 30.00 2.84 -7.14
C LEU A 456 28.65 3.52 -7.40
N VAL A 457 27.81 2.92 -8.23
CA VAL A 457 26.42 3.32 -8.44
C VAL A 457 25.51 2.30 -7.74
N VAL A 458 24.71 2.74 -6.77
CA VAL A 458 23.74 1.88 -6.07
C VAL A 458 22.33 2.42 -6.24
N ILE A 459 21.42 1.59 -6.74
CA ILE A 459 19.99 1.96 -6.84
C ILE A 459 19.19 1.48 -5.62
N ASP A 460 18.32 2.35 -5.12
CA ASP A 460 17.30 2.07 -4.12
C ASP A 460 15.90 2.45 -4.67
N ASP A 461 14.84 1.96 -4.03
CA ASP A 461 13.48 2.33 -4.41
C ASP A 461 13.18 3.80 -4.10
N SER A 462 13.51 4.24 -2.88
CA SER A 462 13.15 5.56 -2.38
C SER A 462 14.04 6.03 -1.22
N ILE A 463 14.06 7.34 -0.99
CA ILE A 463 14.77 7.97 0.14
C ILE A 463 13.77 8.88 0.87
N VAL A 464 13.35 8.48 2.08
CA VAL A 464 12.32 9.17 2.87
C VAL A 464 12.95 10.12 3.90
N ARG A 465 13.41 9.61 5.04
CA ARG A 465 14.15 10.34 6.08
C ARG A 465 15.67 10.19 5.89
N GLY A 466 16.10 9.15 5.19
CA GLY A 466 17.49 8.90 4.81
C GLY A 466 18.40 8.45 5.95
N THR A 467 17.84 8.17 7.14
CA THR A 467 18.63 7.79 8.32
C THR A 467 19.39 6.51 8.06
N THR A 468 18.78 5.49 7.46
CA THR A 468 19.52 4.27 7.22
C THR A 468 20.54 4.35 6.10
N LEU A 469 20.28 5.19 5.09
CA LEU A 469 21.26 5.45 4.05
C LEU A 469 22.52 6.07 4.68
N LYS A 470 22.32 7.07 5.55
CA LYS A 470 23.39 7.75 6.30
C LYS A 470 24.11 6.85 7.30
N GLU A 471 23.37 6.24 8.22
CA GLU A 471 23.97 5.55 9.38
C GLU A 471 24.46 4.14 9.08
N SER A 472 23.98 3.50 8.00
CA SER A 472 24.36 2.12 7.67
C SER A 472 24.95 2.01 6.27
N ILE A 473 24.16 2.25 5.22
CA ILE A 473 24.53 1.89 3.86
C ILE A 473 25.77 2.66 3.38
N LEU A 474 25.80 3.99 3.49
CA LEU A 474 26.94 4.78 3.00
C LEU A 474 28.23 4.43 3.75
N ARG A 475 28.16 4.19 5.07
CA ARG A 475 29.31 3.78 5.88
C ARG A 475 29.88 2.43 5.47
N ILE A 476 29.04 1.43 5.19
CA ILE A 476 29.53 0.12 4.76
C ILE A 476 30.09 0.16 3.33
N LEU A 477 29.49 0.93 2.43
CA LEU A 477 29.99 1.08 1.06
C LEU A 477 31.35 1.77 1.03
N ASP A 478 31.60 2.75 1.91
CA ASP A 478 32.87 3.47 1.99
C ASP A 478 34.05 2.55 2.40
N ARG A 479 33.79 1.42 3.08
CA ARG A 479 34.83 0.43 3.45
C ARG A 479 35.53 -0.19 2.24
N LEU A 480 34.87 -0.18 1.08
CA LEU A 480 35.44 -0.64 -0.18
C LEU A 480 36.42 0.39 -0.80
N ASN A 481 36.52 1.59 -0.22
CA ASN A 481 37.29 2.75 -0.70
C ASN A 481 36.98 3.14 -2.16
N PRO A 482 35.70 3.36 -2.54
CA PRO A 482 35.38 3.91 -3.86
C PRO A 482 35.84 5.37 -3.99
N VAL A 483 36.07 5.85 -5.21
CA VAL A 483 36.32 7.28 -5.49
C VAL A 483 35.06 8.10 -5.23
N SER A 484 33.91 7.57 -5.63
CA SER A 484 32.61 8.18 -5.39
C SER A 484 31.53 7.12 -5.23
N VAL A 485 30.47 7.48 -4.49
CA VAL A 485 29.24 6.69 -4.36
C VAL A 485 28.09 7.52 -4.91
N VAL A 486 27.46 7.04 -5.98
CA VAL A 486 26.25 7.61 -6.56
C VAL A 486 25.06 6.76 -6.11
N VAL A 487 24.24 7.32 -5.23
CA VAL A 487 22.98 6.69 -4.83
C VAL A 487 21.90 7.11 -5.81
N VAL A 488 21.17 6.15 -6.37
CA VAL A 488 20.11 6.39 -7.34
C VAL A 488 18.78 6.01 -6.71
N SER A 489 17.84 6.94 -6.63
CA SER A 489 16.47 6.68 -6.18
C SER A 489 15.59 6.46 -7.40
N SER A 490 14.93 5.31 -7.48
CA SER A 490 13.97 5.03 -8.56
C SER A 490 12.64 5.80 -8.44
N SER A 491 12.45 6.49 -7.32
CA SER A 491 11.38 7.47 -7.08
C SER A 491 11.91 8.92 -7.07
N PRO A 492 11.03 9.90 -7.37
CA PRO A 492 11.30 11.32 -7.11
C PRO A 492 11.49 11.65 -5.62
N GLN A 493 11.87 12.89 -5.35
CA GLN A 493 12.06 13.38 -3.99
C GLN A 493 10.73 13.41 -3.22
N ILE A 494 10.65 12.67 -2.11
CA ILE A 494 9.48 12.67 -1.22
C ILE A 494 9.48 13.99 -0.43
N ARG A 495 8.54 14.87 -0.77
CA ARG A 495 8.44 16.24 -0.26
C ARG A 495 7.25 16.45 0.68
N TYR A 496 6.15 15.74 0.45
CA TYR A 496 4.88 16.01 1.14
C TYR A 496 4.35 14.75 1.83
N PRO A 497 3.56 14.92 2.91
CA PRO A 497 3.04 13.79 3.65
C PRO A 497 1.97 13.02 2.88
N ASP A 498 1.88 11.72 3.12
CA ASP A 498 0.74 10.93 2.69
C ASP A 498 -0.39 10.97 3.74
N CYS A 499 -1.62 11.03 3.24
CA CYS A 499 -2.84 11.05 4.05
C CYS A 499 -3.89 10.03 3.56
N TYR A 500 -3.48 9.07 2.72
CA TYR A 500 -4.38 8.05 2.20
C TYR A 500 -4.05 6.66 2.75
N GLY A 501 -3.03 6.56 3.60
CA GLY A 501 -2.71 5.41 4.45
C GLY A 501 -1.31 4.83 4.17
N ILE A 502 -0.32 5.69 3.88
CA ILE A 502 1.12 5.39 3.87
C ILE A 502 1.81 6.13 5.05
N ASP A 503 2.86 5.56 5.70
CA ASP A 503 3.48 6.14 6.93
C ASP A 503 4.36 7.35 6.70
N MET A 504 3.87 8.30 5.93
CA MET A 504 4.57 9.52 5.59
C MET A 504 3.79 10.69 6.20
N ALA A 505 3.55 10.70 7.51
CA ALA A 505 2.60 11.65 8.11
C ALA A 505 3.22 13.00 8.52
N LYS A 506 4.55 13.08 8.68
CA LYS A 506 5.25 14.22 9.29
C LYS A 506 6.28 14.81 8.32
N LEU A 507 6.11 16.08 7.96
CA LEU A 507 7.07 16.80 7.10
C LEU A 507 8.49 16.80 7.68
N SER A 508 8.60 16.94 9.01
CA SER A 508 9.88 16.92 9.73
C SER A 508 10.68 15.65 9.55
N ASP A 509 10.06 14.56 9.10
CA ASP A 509 10.77 13.30 8.88
C ASP A 509 11.45 13.30 7.51
N PHE A 510 10.98 14.04 6.52
CA PHE A 510 11.50 13.96 5.15
C PHE A 510 12.83 14.69 4.98
N VAL A 511 13.81 13.99 4.41
CA VAL A 511 15.13 14.57 4.13
C VAL A 511 15.04 15.69 3.10
N ALA A 512 14.14 15.57 2.11
CA ALA A 512 13.94 16.62 1.12
C ALA A 512 13.36 17.91 1.74
N PHE A 513 12.46 17.79 2.73
CA PHE A 513 11.96 18.94 3.48
C PHE A 513 13.06 19.58 4.32
N LYS A 514 13.86 18.79 5.05
CA LYS A 514 15.03 19.28 5.79
C LYS A 514 16.04 19.99 4.89
N ALA A 515 16.27 19.46 3.68
CA ALA A 515 17.14 20.06 2.69
C ALA A 515 16.62 21.41 2.20
N ALA A 516 15.32 21.49 1.86
CA ALA A 516 14.71 22.75 1.43
C ALA A 516 14.77 23.83 2.53
N VAL A 517 14.41 23.48 3.77
CA VAL A 517 14.53 24.40 4.92
C VAL A 517 15.99 24.82 5.14
N GLY A 518 16.93 23.88 5.08
CA GLY A 518 18.36 24.16 5.18
C GLY A 518 18.86 25.12 4.10
N LEU A 519 18.43 24.96 2.85
CA LEU A 519 18.80 25.86 1.76
C LEU A 519 18.19 27.26 1.92
N LEU A 520 16.97 27.38 2.45
CA LEU A 520 16.38 28.69 2.77
C LEU A 520 17.23 29.44 3.81
N HIS A 521 17.76 28.73 4.80
CA HIS A 521 18.71 29.30 5.76
C HIS A 521 20.04 29.68 5.09
N ASP A 522 20.65 28.77 4.33
CA ASP A 522 21.96 29.01 3.70
C ASP A 522 21.93 30.18 2.70
N THR A 523 20.76 30.46 2.10
CA THR A 523 20.56 31.53 1.12
C THR A 523 19.93 32.80 1.69
N GLY A 524 19.67 32.87 3.00
CA GLY A 524 19.07 34.05 3.66
C GLY A 524 17.61 34.33 3.26
N GLN A 525 16.85 33.28 2.89
CA GLN A 525 15.45 33.34 2.43
C GLN A 525 14.45 32.86 3.50
N GLU A 526 14.80 32.94 4.79
CA GLU A 526 13.95 32.44 5.89
C GLU A 526 12.58 33.12 5.96
N ALA A 527 12.44 34.33 5.41
CA ALA A 527 11.18 35.03 5.31
C ALA A 527 10.09 34.21 4.59
N ILE A 528 10.47 33.32 3.67
CA ILE A 528 9.55 32.41 2.97
C ILE A 528 8.87 31.46 3.97
N ILE A 529 9.62 30.90 4.92
CA ILE A 529 9.09 29.97 5.94
C ILE A 529 7.97 30.65 6.75
N ASN A 530 8.23 31.87 7.23
CA ASN A 530 7.27 32.66 8.00
C ASN A 530 6.04 33.05 7.16
N LYS A 531 6.24 33.38 5.89
CA LYS A 531 5.14 33.70 4.96
C LYS A 531 4.24 32.49 4.73
N VAL A 532 4.82 31.32 4.44
CA VAL A 532 4.06 30.08 4.25
C VAL A 532 3.30 29.73 5.53
N TYR A 533 3.93 29.86 6.69
CA TYR A 533 3.27 29.60 7.98
C TYR A 533 2.02 30.46 8.18
N ARG A 534 2.13 31.78 7.94
CA ARG A 534 0.97 32.69 8.04
C ARG A 534 -0.16 32.29 7.10
N LYS A 535 0.16 32.00 5.83
CA LYS A 535 -0.83 31.53 4.84
C LYS A 535 -1.48 30.21 5.25
N CYS A 536 -0.74 29.26 5.80
CA CYS A 536 -1.30 28.01 6.32
C CYS A 536 -2.26 28.28 7.49
N LYS A 537 -1.88 29.17 8.42
CA LYS A 537 -2.70 29.53 9.59
C LYS A 537 -3.99 30.26 9.21
N GLU A 538 -3.95 31.14 8.21
CA GLU A 538 -5.13 31.85 7.69
C GLU A 538 -6.19 30.89 7.14
N GLN A 539 -5.79 29.73 6.63
CA GLN A 539 -6.69 28.71 6.09
C GLN A 539 -7.18 27.67 7.12
N GLN A 540 -6.71 27.71 8.37
CA GLN A 540 -6.89 26.63 9.36
C GLN A 540 -8.37 26.27 9.62
N TYR A 541 -9.27 27.25 9.49
CA TYR A 541 -10.71 27.10 9.78
C TYR A 541 -11.58 27.23 8.52
N LEU A 542 -10.98 27.28 7.34
CA LEU A 542 -11.74 27.28 6.09
C LEU A 542 -12.31 25.89 5.79
N PRO A 543 -13.43 25.81 5.03
CA PRO A 543 -13.87 24.56 4.44
C PRO A 543 -12.72 23.89 3.66
N LYS A 544 -12.58 22.57 3.76
CA LYS A 544 -11.46 21.84 3.13
C LYS A 544 -11.37 22.07 1.61
N GLU A 545 -12.51 22.33 0.97
CA GLU A 545 -12.65 22.64 -0.45
C GLU A 545 -11.99 23.98 -0.86
N GLU A 546 -11.80 24.90 0.09
CA GLU A 546 -11.17 26.21 -0.12
C GLU A 546 -9.66 26.19 0.21
N ILE A 547 -9.15 25.13 0.84
CA ILE A 547 -7.76 25.06 1.30
C ILE A 547 -6.81 24.76 0.14
N VAL A 548 -5.80 25.62 0.00
CA VAL A 548 -4.70 25.49 -0.96
C VAL A 548 -3.42 25.02 -0.25
N ASN A 549 -2.65 24.14 -0.91
CA ASN A 549 -1.34 23.72 -0.42
C ASN A 549 -0.26 24.81 -0.64
N TYR A 550 -0.02 25.64 0.37
CA TYR A 550 1.05 26.64 0.34
C TYR A 550 2.45 26.10 0.66
N VAL A 551 2.56 24.86 1.16
CA VAL A 551 3.87 24.24 1.49
C VAL A 551 4.74 24.08 0.24
N LYS A 552 4.14 24.08 -0.96
CA LYS A 552 4.87 24.11 -2.24
C LYS A 552 5.83 25.29 -2.38
N GLU A 553 5.53 26.43 -1.74
CA GLU A 553 6.39 27.63 -1.76
C GLU A 553 7.72 27.41 -1.02
N ILE A 554 7.83 26.41 -0.13
CA ILE A 554 9.09 26.05 0.54
C ILE A 554 10.11 25.49 -0.47
N TYR A 555 9.63 24.83 -1.53
CA TYR A 555 10.48 24.19 -2.53
C TYR A 555 10.70 25.04 -3.78
N SER A 556 9.80 25.99 -4.07
CA SER A 556 9.82 26.79 -5.31
C SER A 556 11.14 27.54 -5.61
N PRO A 557 11.93 28.00 -4.62
CA PRO A 557 13.20 28.68 -4.91
C PRO A 557 14.33 27.76 -5.43
N PHE A 558 14.17 26.44 -5.39
CA PHE A 558 15.25 25.49 -5.66
C PHE A 558 14.92 24.54 -6.79
N THR A 559 15.93 24.20 -7.58
CA THR A 559 15.83 23.11 -8.55
C THR A 559 15.95 21.75 -7.86
N ASP A 560 15.48 20.70 -8.54
CA ASP A 560 15.61 19.33 -8.06
C ASP A 560 17.08 18.93 -7.83
N ASP A 561 18.00 19.42 -8.68
CA ASP A 561 19.44 19.18 -8.55
C ASP A 561 20.02 19.87 -7.30
N GLN A 562 19.62 21.11 -6.99
CA GLN A 562 20.06 21.82 -5.78
C GLN A 562 19.59 21.10 -4.51
N LEU A 563 18.33 20.62 -4.51
CA LEU A 563 17.80 19.81 -3.42
C LEU A 563 18.54 18.48 -3.29
N ALA A 564 18.82 17.79 -4.40
CA ALA A 564 19.56 16.52 -4.39
C ALA A 564 20.98 16.69 -3.84
N GLU A 565 21.68 17.78 -4.20
CA GLU A 565 23.00 18.11 -3.67
C GLU A 565 22.93 18.39 -2.16
N LYS A 566 21.96 19.17 -1.69
CA LYS A 566 21.79 19.40 -0.24
C LYS A 566 21.44 18.12 0.51
N ILE A 567 20.61 17.25 -0.06
CA ILE A 567 20.30 15.94 0.54
C ILE A 567 21.57 15.09 0.61
N ALA A 568 22.39 15.04 -0.45
CA ALA A 568 23.67 14.33 -0.43
C ALA A 568 24.57 14.85 0.69
N GLN A 569 24.68 16.17 0.88
CA GLN A 569 25.43 16.77 2.00
C GLN A 569 24.88 16.35 3.36
N LEU A 570 23.56 16.36 3.57
CA LEU A 570 22.93 15.98 4.84
C LEU A 570 23.11 14.50 5.20
N LEU A 571 23.14 13.63 4.18
CA LEU A 571 23.23 12.19 4.33
C LEU A 571 24.67 11.66 4.32
N THR A 572 25.66 12.45 3.87
CA THR A 572 27.08 12.05 3.90
C THR A 572 27.58 11.99 5.35
N PRO A 573 28.07 10.83 5.84
CA PRO A 573 28.72 10.73 7.14
C PRO A 573 29.98 11.61 7.21
N LYS A 574 30.27 12.19 8.38
CA LYS A 574 31.41 13.11 8.56
C LYS A 574 32.78 12.47 8.30
N ASP A 575 32.86 11.16 8.50
CA ASP A 575 34.07 10.33 8.37
C ASP A 575 34.19 9.63 7.00
N MET A 576 33.23 9.83 6.09
CA MET A 576 33.22 9.21 4.78
C MET A 576 34.29 9.80 3.86
N ARG A 577 35.06 8.94 3.19
CA ARG A 577 36.14 9.33 2.28
C ARG A 577 35.64 9.55 0.86
N ALA A 578 34.76 8.68 0.38
CA ALA A 578 34.22 8.76 -0.97
C ALA A 578 33.27 9.96 -1.13
N LYS A 579 33.28 10.58 -2.32
CA LYS A 579 32.33 11.64 -2.64
C LYS A 579 30.93 11.05 -2.84
N VAL A 580 29.91 11.59 -2.19
CA VAL A 580 28.52 11.13 -2.34
C VAL A 580 27.77 12.03 -3.33
N LYS A 581 27.06 11.41 -4.27
CA LYS A 581 26.04 12.06 -5.11
C LYS A 581 24.73 11.30 -4.99
N ILE A 582 23.61 12.01 -5.16
CA ILE A 582 22.29 11.38 -5.20
C ILE A 582 21.59 11.78 -6.49
N VAL A 583 21.07 10.80 -7.21
CA VAL A 583 20.26 10.96 -8.43
C VAL A 583 18.84 10.54 -8.08
N TYR A 584 17.85 11.39 -8.35
CA TYR A 584 16.44 11.07 -8.20
C TYR A 584 15.79 10.86 -9.56
N GLN A 585 14.76 10.03 -9.60
CA GLN A 585 13.85 9.96 -10.74
C GLN A 585 13.11 11.29 -10.90
N SER A 586 12.83 11.70 -12.13
CA SER A 586 11.98 12.87 -12.38
C SER A 586 10.49 12.50 -12.33
N ILE A 587 9.61 13.47 -12.06
CA ILE A 587 8.16 13.25 -12.05
C ILE A 587 7.67 12.86 -13.45
N GLU A 588 8.23 13.46 -14.50
CA GLU A 588 7.91 13.17 -15.90
C GLU A 588 8.25 11.71 -16.22
N ASN A 589 9.44 11.25 -15.84
CA ASN A 589 9.86 9.87 -16.05
C ASN A 589 9.03 8.88 -15.23
N LEU A 590 8.61 9.25 -14.01
CA LEU A 590 7.68 8.45 -13.22
C LEU A 590 6.37 8.23 -13.99
N HIS A 591 5.78 9.29 -14.54
CA HIS A 591 4.53 9.19 -15.31
C HIS A 591 4.71 8.47 -16.66
N LEU A 592 5.87 8.59 -17.30
CA LEU A 592 6.21 7.80 -18.48
C LEU A 592 6.31 6.31 -18.16
N ALA A 593 6.85 5.96 -16.99
CA ALA A 593 6.96 4.58 -16.56
C ALA A 593 5.62 3.99 -16.08
N CYS A 594 4.82 4.76 -15.33
CA CYS A 594 3.58 4.32 -14.67
C CYS A 594 2.37 5.14 -15.17
N PRO A 595 1.94 4.99 -16.44
CA PRO A 595 0.96 5.89 -17.06
C PRO A 595 -0.46 5.79 -16.48
N ASN A 596 -0.78 4.69 -15.79
CA ASN A 596 -2.10 4.46 -15.19
C ASN A 596 -2.16 4.85 -13.69
N ASP A 597 -1.03 5.21 -13.08
CA ASP A 597 -0.90 5.46 -11.65
C ASP A 597 -0.25 6.83 -11.40
N LEU A 598 -0.96 7.87 -11.84
CA LEU A 598 -0.51 9.27 -11.82
C LEU A 598 -0.70 9.99 -10.47
N GLY A 599 -0.96 9.25 -9.39
CA GLY A 599 -1.02 9.79 -8.04
C GLY A 599 0.37 10.09 -7.53
N ASP A 600 0.75 11.36 -7.43
CA ASP A 600 2.13 11.82 -7.16
C ASP A 600 2.21 12.87 -6.03
N TRP A 601 1.17 12.98 -5.19
CA TRP A 601 0.99 14.07 -4.23
C TRP A 601 2.13 14.20 -3.21
N TYR A 602 2.77 13.10 -2.81
CA TYR A 602 3.97 13.11 -1.95
C TYR A 602 5.21 13.68 -2.63
N PHE A 603 5.23 13.78 -3.97
CA PHE A 603 6.31 14.41 -4.75
C PHE A 603 5.94 15.84 -5.16
N THR A 604 4.70 16.07 -5.58
CA THR A 604 4.26 17.32 -6.22
C THR A 604 3.47 18.26 -5.31
N GLY A 605 2.88 17.71 -4.25
CA GLY A 605 1.96 18.41 -3.35
C GLY A 605 0.56 18.58 -3.96
N ASN A 606 0.27 17.92 -5.09
CA ASN A 606 -1.03 17.97 -5.76
C ASN A 606 -1.93 16.83 -5.26
N TYR A 607 -2.62 17.06 -4.15
CA TYR A 607 -3.51 16.06 -3.57
C TYR A 607 -4.76 15.85 -4.43
N PRO A 608 -5.20 14.59 -4.65
CA PRO A 608 -6.45 14.30 -5.37
C PRO A 608 -7.70 14.78 -4.63
N THR A 609 -7.65 14.85 -3.30
CA THR A 609 -8.78 15.24 -2.44
C THR A 609 -8.53 16.59 -1.76
N PRO A 610 -9.58 17.40 -1.53
CA PRO A 610 -9.49 18.62 -0.73
C PRO A 610 -8.92 18.39 0.67
N GLY A 611 -9.31 17.31 1.35
CA GLY A 611 -8.79 17.01 2.68
C GLY A 611 -7.28 16.78 2.69
N GLY A 612 -6.69 16.28 1.60
CA GLY A 612 -5.23 16.18 1.46
C GLY A 612 -4.51 17.53 1.57
N ASN A 613 -5.06 18.60 0.99
CA ASN A 613 -4.50 19.96 1.12
C ASN A 613 -4.55 20.45 2.58
N ARG A 614 -5.63 20.13 3.31
CA ARG A 614 -5.73 20.43 4.74
C ARG A 614 -4.63 19.73 5.54
N VAL A 615 -4.41 18.45 5.28
CA VAL A 615 -3.39 17.65 5.99
C VAL A 615 -1.99 18.20 5.79
N VAL A 616 -1.58 18.55 4.57
CA VAL A 616 -0.22 19.09 4.34
C VAL A 616 0.00 20.45 5.02
N ASN A 617 -1.00 21.34 4.99
CA ASN A 617 -0.93 22.63 5.69
C ASN A 617 -0.80 22.42 7.21
N ASN A 618 -1.61 21.53 7.78
CA ASN A 618 -1.56 21.19 9.21
C ASN A 618 -0.22 20.55 9.60
N SER A 619 0.36 19.71 8.73
CA SER A 619 1.69 19.10 8.96
C SER A 619 2.76 20.18 9.05
N PHE A 620 2.68 21.22 8.21
CA PHE A 620 3.61 22.34 8.23
C PHE A 620 3.41 23.23 9.47
N ILE A 621 2.16 23.52 9.85
CA ILE A 621 1.84 24.22 11.10
C ILE A 621 2.42 23.47 12.30
N ASN A 622 2.21 22.15 12.39
CA ASN A 622 2.74 21.32 13.46
C ASN A 622 4.27 21.37 13.52
N PHE A 623 4.94 21.32 12.37
CA PHE A 623 6.40 21.48 12.31
C PHE A 623 6.87 22.81 12.90
N ILE A 624 6.26 23.94 12.49
CA ILE A 624 6.64 25.27 12.98
C ILE A 624 6.31 25.45 14.46
N GLU A 625 5.17 24.94 14.92
CA GLU A 625 4.71 25.04 16.32
C GLU A 625 5.37 23.98 17.24
N GLY A 626 6.30 23.16 16.72
CA GLY A 626 7.03 22.15 17.49
C GLY A 626 6.16 20.97 17.99
N ARG A 627 5.01 20.74 17.36
CA ARG A 627 4.07 19.66 17.70
C ARG A 627 4.45 18.37 16.99
N ASN A 628 4.59 17.29 17.75
CA ASN A 628 4.95 15.97 17.22
C ASN A 628 3.73 15.09 16.83
N ASN A 629 2.60 15.71 16.49
CA ASN A 629 1.34 15.03 16.18
C ASN A 629 1.18 14.82 14.66
N ARG A 630 0.36 13.84 14.26
CA ARG A 630 -0.05 13.70 12.86
C ARG A 630 -0.97 14.86 12.48
N ALA A 631 -0.97 15.21 11.20
CA ALA A 631 -1.65 16.40 10.70
C ALA A 631 -3.18 16.24 10.50
N TYR A 632 -3.70 15.04 10.72
CA TYR A 632 -5.12 14.70 10.68
C TYR A 632 -5.65 14.23 12.06
N GLN A 633 -4.91 14.52 13.14
CA GLN A 633 -5.32 14.27 14.53
C GLN A 633 -5.64 15.57 15.26
#